data_AF-C5L2N0-F1
#
_entry.id   AF-C5L2N0-F1
#
_cell.length_a   1.000
_cell.length_b   1.000
_cell.length_c   1.000
_cell.angle_alpha   90.00
_cell.angle_beta   90.00
_cell.angle_gamma   90.00
#
_symmetry.space_group_name_H-M   'P 1'
#
loop_
_entity.id
_entity.type
_entity.pdbx_description
1 polymer ?
#
loop_
_entity_poly.entity_id
_entity_poly.type
_entity_poly.pdbx_seq_one_letter_code
_entity_poly.pdbx_strand_id
1 'polypeptide(L)'
;MSFHLFQKLLNAAMESQKKILYYLSPEGMGEFKPNGKVGPVVLMVVPQTSDAPQVVMGYRSFGCGEVELQDLLDLLMDPAARKKFDNQTAEGRLLRKAIIDEPDRRLDLHYGAFKGMMNVGGRDCVYAILRQKIRDDLWIVSSKSVELP
;
A
#
# COMPACT_ATOMS: atom_id res chain seq x y z
N MET A 1 -4.59 -2.20 24.17
CA MET A 1 -5.07 -1.30 23.10
C MET A 1 -6.56 -1.09 23.32
N SER A 2 -7.07 0.15 23.23
CA SER A 2 -8.52 0.35 23.34
C SER A 2 -9.22 -0.29 22.13
N PHE A 3 -10.37 -0.91 22.36
CA PHE A 3 -11.21 -1.47 21.28
C PHE A 3 -11.46 -0.43 20.17
N HIS A 4 -11.60 0.84 20.54
CA HIS A 4 -11.78 1.94 19.61
C HIS A 4 -10.58 2.16 18.68
N LEU A 5 -9.34 2.10 19.19
CA LEU A 5 -8.14 2.25 18.35
C LEU A 5 -8.02 1.09 17.36
N PHE A 6 -8.27 -0.15 17.82
CA PHE A 6 -8.30 -1.32 16.94
C PHE A 6 -9.26 -1.13 15.77
N GLN A 7 -10.52 -0.79 16.06
CA GLN A 7 -11.55 -0.62 15.04
C GLN A 7 -11.21 0.50 14.06
N LYS A 8 -10.64 1.61 14.56
CA LYS A 8 -10.17 2.73 13.73
C LYS A 8 -9.12 2.29 12.71
N LEU A 9 -8.09 1.57 13.18
CA LEU A 9 -7.00 1.10 12.31
C LEU A 9 -7.50 0.10 11.27
N LEU A 10 -8.32 -0.85 11.70
CA LEU A 10 -8.87 -1.85 10.79
C LEU A 10 -9.78 -1.22 9.73
N ASN A 11 -10.68 -0.32 10.14
CA ASN A 11 -11.58 0.37 9.21
C ASN A 11 -10.79 1.18 8.17
N ALA A 12 -9.74 1.89 8.58
CA ALA A 12 -8.91 2.68 7.68
C ALA A 12 -8.24 1.79 6.61
N ALA A 13 -7.65 0.66 7.01
CA ALA A 13 -6.99 -0.25 6.08
C ALA A 13 -7.99 -0.97 5.15
N MET A 14 -9.17 -1.34 5.67
CA MET A 14 -10.26 -1.93 4.87
C MET A 14 -10.86 -0.94 3.87
N GLU A 15 -10.96 0.35 4.20
CA GLU A 15 -11.42 1.36 3.26
C GLU A 15 -10.45 1.49 2.07
N SER A 16 -9.15 1.47 2.33
CA SER A 16 -8.12 1.43 1.28
C SER A 16 -8.21 0.15 0.45
N GLN A 17 -8.42 -1.00 1.09
CA GLN A 17 -8.62 -2.28 0.40
C GLN A 17 -9.85 -2.27 -0.52
N LYS A 18 -10.97 -1.69 -0.08
CA LYS A 18 -12.18 -1.52 -0.91
C LYS A 18 -11.89 -0.70 -2.16
N LYS A 19 -11.10 0.39 -2.05
CA LYS A 19 -10.69 1.19 -3.21
C LYS A 19 -9.79 0.41 -4.16
N ILE A 20 -8.84 -0.39 -3.64
CA ILE A 20 -8.00 -1.27 -4.47
C ILE A 20 -8.89 -2.27 -5.23
N LEU A 21 -9.82 -2.93 -4.54
CA LEU A 21 -10.76 -3.88 -5.17
C LEU A 21 -11.61 -3.24 -6.25
N TYR A 22 -12.08 -2.01 -6.02
CA TYR A 22 -12.79 -1.24 -7.05
C TYR A 22 -11.89 -1.01 -8.28
N TYR A 23 -10.66 -0.55 -8.10
CA TYR A 23 -9.73 -0.32 -9.20
C TYR A 23 -9.26 -1.60 -9.90
N LEU A 24 -9.46 -2.77 -9.30
CA LEU A 24 -9.25 -4.08 -9.93
C LEU A 24 -10.51 -4.61 -10.64
N SER A 25 -11.67 -3.97 -10.48
CA SER A 25 -12.90 -4.33 -11.20
C SER A 25 -12.86 -3.82 -12.64
N PRO A 26 -13.68 -4.36 -13.56
CA PRO A 26 -13.78 -3.87 -14.93
C PRO A 26 -14.11 -2.37 -15.01
N GLU A 27 -14.98 -1.88 -14.12
CA GLU A 27 -15.38 -0.48 -14.04
C GLU A 27 -14.20 0.41 -13.63
N GLY A 28 -13.52 0.07 -12.53
CA GLY A 28 -12.38 0.86 -12.05
C GLY A 28 -11.19 0.81 -13.00
N MET A 29 -10.93 -0.34 -13.64
CA MET A 29 -9.89 -0.47 -14.67
C MET A 29 -10.21 0.41 -15.90
N GLY A 30 -11.49 0.60 -16.24
CA GLY A 30 -11.92 1.47 -17.33
C GLY A 30 -11.63 2.96 -17.10
N GLU A 31 -11.39 3.39 -15.86
CA GLU A 31 -11.04 4.78 -15.54
C GLU A 31 -9.57 5.10 -15.83
N PHE A 32 -8.71 4.08 -15.88
CA PHE A 32 -7.28 4.25 -16.03
C PHE A 32 -6.89 4.57 -17.48
N LYS A 33 -6.04 5.59 -17.63
CA LYS A 33 -5.39 5.95 -18.88
C LYS A 33 -3.92 5.52 -18.89
N PRO A 34 -3.36 5.03 -20.01
CA PRO A 34 -1.95 4.72 -20.11
C PRO A 34 -1.07 5.94 -19.78
N ASN A 35 0.00 5.73 -19.00
CA ASN A 35 0.94 6.78 -18.58
C ASN A 35 2.41 6.36 -18.78
N GLY A 36 2.66 5.46 -19.73
CA GLY A 36 4.01 5.03 -20.12
C GLY A 36 4.51 3.78 -19.40
N LYS A 37 5.83 3.60 -19.39
CA LYS A 37 6.51 2.44 -18.79
C LYS A 37 7.79 2.88 -18.07
N VAL A 38 8.13 2.21 -16.97
CA VAL A 38 9.41 2.36 -16.27
C VAL A 38 10.00 0.97 -16.06
N GLY A 39 11.02 0.63 -16.84
CA GLY A 39 11.56 -0.73 -16.90
C GLY A 39 10.46 -1.75 -17.25
N PRO A 40 10.27 -2.81 -16.45
CA PRO A 40 9.22 -3.82 -16.68
C PRO A 40 7.82 -3.38 -16.21
N VAL A 41 7.67 -2.19 -15.61
CA VAL A 41 6.40 -1.72 -15.05
C VAL A 41 5.64 -0.89 -16.07
N VAL A 42 4.38 -1.26 -16.32
CA VAL A 42 3.41 -0.46 -17.05
C VAL A 42 2.74 0.52 -16.10
N LEU A 43 2.75 1.81 -16.43
CA LEU A 43 2.13 2.85 -15.63
C LEU A 43 0.80 3.29 -16.23
N MET A 44 -0.19 3.46 -15.37
CA MET A 44 -1.51 3.96 -15.73
C MET A 44 -1.98 4.95 -14.66
N VAL A 45 -2.83 5.90 -15.04
CA VAL A 45 -3.35 6.92 -14.13
C VAL A 45 -4.85 7.16 -14.30
N VAL A 46 -5.54 7.39 -13.19
CA VAL A 46 -6.79 8.16 -13.19
C VAL A 46 -6.39 9.62 -13.00
N PRO A 47 -6.64 10.51 -13.98
CA PRO A 47 -6.22 11.91 -13.91
C PRO A 47 -6.78 12.62 -12.67
N GLN A 48 -6.00 13.54 -12.11
CA GLN A 48 -6.51 14.43 -11.07
C GLN A 48 -7.69 15.26 -11.59
N THR A 49 -8.64 15.55 -10.72
CA THR A 49 -9.74 16.48 -10.96
C THR A 49 -9.68 17.61 -9.93
N SER A 50 -10.62 18.55 -9.98
CA SER A 50 -10.79 19.55 -8.91
C SER A 50 -11.12 18.91 -7.55
N ASP A 51 -11.74 17.74 -7.57
CA ASP A 51 -12.36 17.12 -6.40
C ASP A 51 -11.59 15.90 -5.89
N ALA A 52 -10.66 15.36 -6.69
CA ALA A 52 -9.91 14.15 -6.37
C ALA A 52 -8.44 14.23 -6.81
N PRO A 53 -7.51 13.73 -5.97
CA PRO A 53 -6.11 13.60 -6.35
C PRO A 53 -5.94 12.57 -7.46
N GLN A 54 -4.82 12.66 -8.19
CA GLN A 54 -4.44 11.64 -9.16
C GLN A 54 -4.28 10.27 -8.48
N VAL A 55 -4.77 9.22 -9.12
CA VAL A 55 -4.48 7.83 -8.75
C VAL A 55 -3.51 7.24 -9.75
N VAL A 56 -2.45 6.61 -9.25
CA VAL A 56 -1.41 5.98 -10.08
C VAL A 56 -1.42 4.47 -9.84
N MET A 57 -1.39 3.70 -10.91
CA MET A 57 -1.23 2.25 -10.89
C MET A 57 0.04 1.86 -11.65
N GLY A 58 0.86 1.02 -11.02
CA GLY A 58 1.96 0.32 -11.67
C GLY A 58 1.64 -1.16 -11.76
N TYR A 59 1.75 -1.74 -12.95
CA TYR A 59 1.52 -3.16 -13.21
C TYR A 59 2.80 -3.83 -13.72
N ARG A 60 3.10 -5.00 -13.16
CA ARG A 60 4.19 -5.88 -13.61
C ARG A 60 3.75 -7.33 -13.43
N SER A 61 4.09 -8.18 -14.40
CA SER A 61 4.09 -9.63 -14.24
C SER A 61 5.49 -10.12 -13.87
N PHE A 62 5.54 -11.16 -13.03
CA PHE A 62 6.77 -11.88 -12.70
C PHE A 62 6.75 -13.23 -13.44
N GLY A 63 7.92 -13.69 -13.89
CA GLY A 63 8.08 -15.04 -14.44
C GLY A 63 7.88 -16.12 -13.37
N CYS A 64 7.61 -17.35 -13.80
CA CYS A 64 7.53 -18.50 -12.88
C CYS A 64 8.85 -18.66 -12.12
N GLY A 65 8.79 -18.69 -10.79
CA GLY A 65 9.97 -18.82 -9.93
C GLY A 65 10.84 -17.57 -9.82
N GLU A 66 10.43 -16.43 -10.40
CA GLU A 66 11.17 -15.16 -10.27
C GLU A 66 11.05 -14.58 -8.86
N VAL A 67 9.86 -14.68 -8.25
CA VAL A 67 9.56 -14.16 -6.91
C VAL A 67 8.59 -15.11 -6.21
N GLU A 68 8.92 -15.46 -4.97
CA GLU A 68 7.99 -16.16 -4.08
C GLU A 68 6.98 -15.16 -3.49
N LEU A 69 5.69 -15.49 -3.58
CA LEU A 69 4.62 -14.59 -3.18
C LEU A 69 4.72 -14.20 -1.69
N GLN A 70 5.04 -15.15 -0.81
CA GLN A 70 5.12 -14.87 0.62
C GLN A 70 6.29 -13.92 0.94
N ASP A 71 7.44 -14.11 0.30
CA ASP A 71 8.60 -13.21 0.46
C ASP A 71 8.26 -11.78 0.01
N LEU A 72 7.50 -11.64 -1.09
CA LEU A 72 7.03 -10.33 -1.56
C LEU A 72 6.06 -9.69 -0.55
N LEU A 73 5.11 -10.45 -0.02
CA LEU A 73 4.15 -9.96 0.97
C LEU A 73 4.86 -9.54 2.27
N ASP A 74 5.84 -10.33 2.73
CA ASP A 74 6.64 -10.01 3.92
C ASP A 74 7.50 -8.76 3.69
N LEU A 75 8.11 -8.62 2.51
CA LEU A 75 8.87 -7.45 2.13
C LEU A 75 8.00 -6.17 2.15
N LEU A 76 6.77 -6.24 1.64
CA LEU A 76 5.83 -5.12 1.64
C LEU A 76 5.32 -4.75 3.05
N MET A 77 5.30 -5.72 3.97
CA MET A 77 4.91 -5.53 5.37
C MET A 77 6.09 -5.16 6.28
N ASP A 78 7.32 -5.08 5.77
CA ASP A 78 8.49 -4.66 6.55
C ASP A 78 8.88 -3.19 6.27
N PRO A 79 8.56 -2.25 7.18
CA PRO A 79 8.88 -0.85 6.99
C PRO A 79 10.40 -0.58 7.02
N ALA A 80 11.21 -1.43 7.65
CA ALA A 80 12.66 -1.29 7.66
C ALA A 80 13.30 -1.78 6.35
N ALA A 81 12.73 -2.81 5.72
CA ALA A 81 13.21 -3.28 4.42
C ALA A 81 12.98 -2.27 3.29
N ARG A 82 11.96 -1.41 3.40
CA ARG A 82 11.61 -0.43 2.37
C ARG A 82 12.78 0.46 1.95
N LYS A 83 13.63 0.89 2.89
CA LYS A 83 14.81 1.73 2.60
C LYS A 83 15.85 1.04 1.69
N LYS A 84 15.84 -0.29 1.59
CA LYS A 84 16.75 -1.06 0.72
C LYS A 84 16.41 -0.92 -0.76
N PHE A 85 15.15 -0.67 -1.10
CA PHE A 85 14.68 -0.63 -2.50
C PHE A 85 13.96 0.67 -2.89
N ASP A 86 13.49 1.45 -1.93
CA ASP A 86 12.84 2.75 -2.14
C ASP A 86 13.82 3.87 -1.76
N ASN A 87 14.43 4.49 -2.76
CA ASN A 87 15.39 5.57 -2.59
C ASN A 87 14.78 6.86 -2.01
N GLN A 88 13.44 7.00 -2.06
CA GLN A 88 12.70 8.11 -1.47
C GLN A 88 12.41 7.88 0.02
N THR A 89 12.53 6.65 0.53
CA THR A 89 12.36 6.39 1.96
C THR A 89 13.53 6.99 2.75
N ALA A 90 13.22 7.90 3.68
CA ALA A 90 14.18 8.42 4.66
C ALA A 90 14.26 7.46 5.87
N GLU A 91 13.08 7.06 6.36
CA GLU A 91 12.91 6.21 7.53
C GLU A 91 11.61 5.40 7.45
N GLY A 92 11.62 4.18 7.99
CA GLY A 92 10.43 3.37 8.21
C GLY A 92 10.53 2.67 9.56
N ARG A 93 9.46 2.71 10.35
CA ARG A 93 9.40 2.09 11.67
C ARG A 93 8.10 1.31 11.86
N LEU A 94 8.21 0.14 12.48
CA LEU A 94 7.07 -0.61 12.98
C LEU A 94 6.68 -0.04 14.35
N LEU A 95 5.55 0.68 14.42
CA LEU A 95 5.08 1.26 15.69
C LEU A 95 4.37 0.21 16.54
N ARG A 96 3.54 -0.62 15.91
CA ARG A 96 2.89 -1.77 16.54
C ARG A 96 2.80 -2.91 15.53
N LYS A 97 3.28 -4.08 15.95
CA LYS A 97 3.18 -5.34 15.20
C LYS A 97 1.91 -6.09 15.61
N ALA A 98 1.38 -6.88 14.69
CA ALA A 98 0.46 -7.98 14.97
C ALA A 98 -0.79 -7.54 15.73
N ILE A 99 -1.40 -6.43 15.30
CA ILE A 99 -2.73 -6.02 15.80
C ILE A 99 -3.76 -7.09 15.41
N ILE A 100 -3.57 -7.69 14.23
CA ILE A 100 -4.11 -8.98 13.79
C ILE A 100 -2.90 -9.76 13.24
N ASP A 101 -2.78 -11.05 13.55
CA ASP A 101 -1.65 -11.90 13.12
C ASP A 101 -2.12 -13.32 12.81
N GLU A 102 -2.85 -13.44 11.70
CA GLU A 102 -3.38 -14.68 11.17
C GLU A 102 -2.67 -15.04 9.85
N PRO A 103 -2.62 -16.32 9.44
CA PRO A 103 -1.96 -16.74 8.20
C PRO A 103 -2.44 -15.97 6.96
N ASP A 104 -3.74 -15.70 6.89
CA ASP A 104 -4.38 -15.02 5.77
C ASP A 104 -4.64 -13.53 6.02
N ARG A 105 -4.25 -13.01 7.19
CA ARG A 105 -4.58 -11.63 7.57
C ARG A 105 -3.62 -11.08 8.62
N ARG A 106 -2.95 -9.97 8.31
CA ARG A 106 -2.07 -9.27 9.25
C ARG A 106 -2.32 -7.78 9.21
N LEU A 107 -2.54 -7.17 10.38
CA LEU A 107 -2.73 -5.73 10.55
C LEU A 107 -1.61 -5.17 11.43
N ASP A 108 -0.88 -4.20 10.90
CA ASP A 108 0.19 -3.48 11.61
C ASP A 108 -0.05 -1.97 11.59
N LEU A 109 0.67 -1.26 12.45
CA LEU A 109 0.73 0.20 12.48
C LEU A 109 2.16 0.65 12.21
N HIS A 110 2.35 1.38 11.12
CA HIS A 110 3.66 1.81 10.64
C HIS A 110 3.81 3.32 10.71
N TYR A 111 5.07 3.75 10.81
CA TYR A 111 5.51 5.11 10.53
C TYR A 111 6.43 5.08 9.31
N GLY A 112 6.27 6.05 8.41
CA GLY A 112 7.16 6.24 7.28
C GLY A 112 7.50 7.71 7.10
N ALA A 113 8.76 8.01 6.83
CA ALA A 113 9.24 9.32 6.42
C ALA A 113 9.89 9.24 5.04
N PHE A 114 9.60 10.23 4.21
CA PHE A 114 9.99 10.29 2.81
C PHE A 114 10.80 11.56 2.54
N LYS A 115 11.84 11.41 1.71
CA LYS A 115 12.66 12.50 1.22
C LYS A 115 11.83 13.38 0.29
N GLY A 116 12.09 14.68 0.32
CA GLY A 116 11.51 15.62 -0.63
C GLY A 116 12.04 15.39 -2.05
N MET A 117 11.20 15.67 -3.05
CA MET A 117 11.58 15.65 -4.47
C MET A 117 10.98 16.86 -5.20
N MET A 118 11.71 17.37 -6.19
CA MET A 118 11.24 18.43 -7.10
C MET A 118 10.55 19.60 -6.38
N ASN A 119 11.27 20.23 -5.44
CA ASN A 119 10.79 21.36 -4.62
C ASN A 119 9.63 21.05 -3.66
N VAL A 120 9.23 19.78 -3.51
CA VAL A 120 8.32 19.34 -2.45
C VAL A 120 9.16 18.93 -1.24
N GLY A 121 8.89 19.54 -0.08
CA GLY A 121 9.55 19.17 1.17
C GLY A 121 9.26 17.72 1.58
N GLY A 122 10.11 17.14 2.42
CA GLY A 122 9.87 15.80 2.98
C GLY A 122 8.52 15.69 3.67
N ARG A 123 8.00 14.48 3.75
CA ARG A 123 6.72 14.16 4.39
C ARG A 123 6.87 12.93 5.26
N ASP A 124 6.11 12.88 6.33
CA ASP A 124 5.94 11.67 7.11
C ASP A 124 4.46 11.35 7.28
N CYS A 125 4.20 10.10 7.66
CA CYS A 125 2.86 9.65 7.99
C CYS A 125 2.90 8.46 8.93
N VAL A 126 1.84 8.36 9.73
CA VAL A 126 1.49 7.15 10.45
C VAL A 126 0.33 6.50 9.72
N TYR A 127 0.41 5.20 9.46
CA TYR A 127 -0.57 4.49 8.65
C TYR A 127 -0.83 3.07 9.17
N ALA A 128 -2.10 2.67 9.09
CA ALA A 128 -2.49 1.29 9.24
C ALA A 128 -2.18 0.55 7.94
N ILE A 129 -1.63 -0.67 8.05
CA ILE A 129 -1.35 -1.52 6.89
C ILE A 129 -1.91 -2.93 7.12
N LEU A 130 -2.66 -3.43 6.14
CA LEU A 130 -3.37 -4.70 6.19
C LEU A 130 -2.95 -5.56 5.01
N ARG A 131 -2.30 -6.69 5.30
CA ARG A 131 -2.15 -7.80 4.36
C ARG A 131 -3.34 -8.73 4.54
N GLN A 132 -4.04 -9.08 3.47
CA GLN A 132 -5.15 -10.02 3.53
C GLN A 132 -5.28 -10.85 2.25
N LYS A 133 -5.52 -12.16 2.41
CA LYS A 133 -6.01 -13.02 1.33
C LYS A 133 -7.48 -12.74 1.10
N ILE A 134 -7.83 -12.29 -0.10
CA ILE A 134 -9.21 -11.96 -0.48
C ILE A 134 -9.91 -13.19 -1.06
N ARG A 135 -9.18 -13.95 -1.88
CA ARG A 135 -9.58 -15.20 -2.53
C ARG A 135 -8.31 -15.95 -2.95
N ASP A 136 -8.43 -17.15 -3.52
CA ASP A 136 -7.29 -18.05 -3.76
C ASP A 136 -6.19 -17.48 -4.67
N ASP A 137 -6.57 -16.63 -5.61
CA ASP A 137 -5.68 -15.97 -6.58
C ASP A 137 -5.34 -14.52 -6.21
N LEU A 138 -5.80 -14.00 -5.07
CA LEU A 138 -5.67 -12.58 -4.75
C LEU A 138 -5.30 -12.30 -3.29
N TRP A 139 -4.14 -11.69 -3.14
CA TRP A 139 -3.68 -11.05 -1.91
C TRP A 139 -3.63 -9.54 -2.09
N ILE A 140 -4.04 -8.80 -1.07
CA ILE A 140 -3.93 -7.33 -1.05
C ILE A 140 -3.16 -6.91 0.19
N VAL A 141 -2.13 -6.09 -0.02
CA VAL A 141 -1.52 -5.25 1.02
C VAL A 141 -2.06 -3.83 0.83
N SER A 142 -2.93 -3.38 1.74
CA SER A 142 -3.51 -2.04 1.70
C SER A 142 -2.99 -1.20 2.85
N SER A 143 -2.76 0.09 2.61
CA SER A 143 -2.37 1.04 3.66
C SER A 143 -3.22 2.30 3.62
N LYS A 144 -3.49 2.89 4.79
CA LYS A 144 -4.14 4.20 4.90
C LYS A 144 -3.58 4.99 6.09
N SER A 145 -3.27 6.27 5.86
CA SER A 145 -2.87 7.19 6.92
C SER A 145 -3.94 7.28 7.99
N VAL A 146 -3.51 7.34 9.25
CA VAL A 146 -4.38 7.45 10.42
C VAL A 146 -3.87 8.54 11.34
N GLU A 147 -4.80 9.28 11.92
CA GLU A 147 -4.48 10.20 13.00
C GLU A 147 -4.50 9.44 14.32
N LEU A 148 -3.43 9.59 15.10
CA LEU A 148 -3.35 9.07 16.46
C LEU A 148 -3.48 10.23 17.45
N PRO A 149 -4.14 10.02 18.61
CA PRO A 149 -4.17 11.01 19.69
C PRO A 149 -2.79 11.23 20.32
#